data_AF-A2Z8U4-F1
#
_entry.id   AF-A2Z8U4-F1
#
_cell.length_a   1.000
_cell.length_b   1.000
_cell.length_c   1.000
_cell.angle_alpha   90.00
_cell.angle_beta   90.00
_cell.angle_gamma   90.00
#
_symmetry.space_group_name_H-M   'P 1'
#
loop_
_entity.id
_entity.type
_entity.pdbx_description
1 polymer ?
#
loop_
_entity_poly.entity_id
_entity_poly.type
_entity_poly.pdbx_seq_one_letter_code
_entity_poly.pdbx_strand_id
1 'polypeptide(L)'
;MQIPVDLITGATLTLEVEPSDTVESVKAKIKAMSGITEDFGLAYDGKQMDEADGHRTLADYGIRDPATEMQILVSGLRGNTWTLWVEPSDTVESVKLQLQEKDGLPPCQQRLIFEGRQLDDGDTVASCGIRKHSYLNLCGRLASCDCIRTHMEAQKLIQEHH
;
A
#
# COMPACT_ATOMS: atom_id res chain seq x y z
N MET A 1 9.65 10.56 8.95
CA MET A 1 8.57 10.80 9.95
C MET A 1 9.02 10.50 11.37
N GLN A 2 8.34 11.10 12.35
CA GLN A 2 8.41 10.70 13.76
C GLN A 2 7.17 9.89 14.13
N ILE A 3 7.36 8.69 14.70
CA ILE A 3 6.27 7.85 15.19
C ILE A 3 6.41 7.60 16.70
N PRO A 4 5.32 7.69 17.48
CA PRO A 4 5.31 7.22 18.85
C PRO A 4 5.23 5.68 18.87
N VAL A 5 6.01 5.07 19.74
CA VAL A 5 5.99 3.63 20.02
C VAL A 5 5.80 3.43 21.51
N ASP A 6 4.66 2.86 21.87
CA ASP A 6 4.35 2.52 23.25
C ASP A 6 4.98 1.17 23.62
N LEU A 7 5.78 1.20 24.68
CA LEU A 7 6.40 0.02 25.26
C LEU A 7 5.46 -0.59 26.32
N ILE A 8 5.55 -1.91 26.49
CA ILE A 8 4.83 -2.62 27.56
C ILE A 8 5.24 -2.15 28.97
N THR A 9 6.39 -1.50 29.08
CA THR A 9 6.89 -0.89 30.32
C THR A 9 6.14 0.39 30.70
N GLY A 10 5.25 0.89 29.82
CA GLY A 10 4.49 2.12 30.00
C GLY A 10 5.21 3.38 29.51
N ALA A 11 6.40 3.25 28.91
CA ALA A 11 7.11 4.37 28.30
C ALA A 11 6.75 4.51 26.81
N THR A 12 6.65 5.74 26.33
CA THR A 12 6.47 6.05 24.91
C THR A 12 7.77 6.58 24.33
N LEU A 13 8.28 5.95 23.28
CA LEU A 13 9.45 6.40 22.52
C LEU A 13 9.05 7.10 21.24
N THR A 14 9.74 8.16 20.87
CA THR A 14 9.58 8.79 19.55
C THR A 14 10.70 8.30 18.63
N LEU A 15 10.35 7.57 17.58
CA LEU A 15 11.32 7.04 16.62
C LEU A 15 11.33 7.91 15.36
N GLU A 16 12.53 8.20 14.84
CA GLU A 16 12.71 8.73 13.49
C GLU A 16 12.85 7.60 12.49
N VAL A 17 11.84 7.44 11.64
CA VAL A 17 11.73 6.34 10.67
C VAL A 17 11.28 6.85 9.30
N GLU A 18 11.53 6.05 8.28
CA GLU A 18 11.01 6.23 6.93
C GLU A 18 10.03 5.10 6.58
N PRO A 19 8.99 5.33 5.76
CA PRO A 19 8.06 4.26 5.37
C PRO A 19 8.74 3.06 4.70
N SER A 20 9.90 3.27 4.08
CA SER A 20 10.76 2.25 3.48
C SER A 20 11.62 1.48 4.50
N ASP A 21 11.68 1.90 5.77
CA ASP A 21 12.40 1.18 6.82
C ASP A 21 11.78 -0.21 7.03
N THR A 22 12.63 -1.23 7.15
CA THR A 22 12.20 -2.60 7.48
C THR A 22 11.85 -2.73 8.96
N VAL A 23 11.01 -3.72 9.30
CA VAL A 23 10.68 -4.05 10.69
C VAL A 23 11.95 -4.30 11.52
N GLU A 24 12.97 -4.93 10.95
CA GLU A 24 14.25 -5.20 11.60
C GLU A 24 15.02 -3.91 11.94
N SER A 25 15.09 -2.96 10.99
CA SER A 25 15.71 -1.64 11.21
C SER A 25 15.01 -0.90 12.36
N VAL A 26 13.68 -0.93 12.38
CA VAL A 26 12.86 -0.28 13.42
C VAL A 26 13.10 -0.92 14.79
N LYS A 27 13.16 -2.26 14.87
CA LYS A 27 13.52 -2.96 16.10
C LYS A 27 14.91 -2.59 16.58
N ALA A 28 15.90 -2.51 15.68
CA ALA A 28 17.25 -2.11 16.04
C ALA A 28 17.29 -0.70 16.62
N LYS A 29 16.54 0.25 16.04
CA LYS A 29 16.36 1.61 16.58
C LYS A 29 15.73 1.59 17.99
N ILE A 30 14.69 0.79 18.21
CA ILE A 30 14.07 0.64 19.53
C ILE A 30 15.05 0.05 20.54
N LYS A 31 15.79 -1.02 20.19
CA LYS A 31 16.82 -1.62 21.07
C LYS A 31 17.86 -0.59 21.49
N ALA A 32 18.32 0.24 20.54
CA ALA A 32 19.30 1.29 20.80
C ALA A 32 18.79 2.40 21.74
N MET A 33 17.52 2.81 21.62
CA MET A 33 16.95 3.90 22.43
C MET A 33 16.37 3.46 23.78
N SER A 34 15.76 2.28 23.84
CA SER A 34 15.15 1.73 25.06
C SER A 34 16.14 1.00 25.96
N GLY A 35 17.26 0.52 25.40
CA GLY A 35 18.18 -0.39 26.09
C GLY A 35 17.64 -1.81 26.25
N ILE A 36 16.55 -2.17 25.57
CA ILE A 36 16.01 -3.54 25.60
C ILE A 36 16.98 -4.46 24.84
N THR A 37 17.53 -5.46 25.55
CA THR A 37 18.43 -6.46 24.99
C THR A 37 17.72 -7.74 24.58
N GLU A 38 16.50 -7.96 25.10
CA GLU A 38 15.68 -9.13 24.79
C GLU A 38 14.96 -8.97 23.44
N ASP A 39 14.50 -10.09 22.89
CA ASP A 39 13.68 -10.05 21.70
C ASP A 39 12.24 -9.65 22.04
N PHE A 40 11.63 -8.85 21.18
CA PHE A 40 10.27 -8.34 21.36
C PHE A 40 9.54 -8.31 20.03
N GLY A 41 8.23 -8.53 20.06
CA GLY A 41 7.36 -8.34 18.90
C GLY A 41 6.97 -6.87 18.72
N LEU A 42 6.72 -6.49 17.47
CA LEU A 42 6.03 -5.24 17.16
C LEU A 42 4.61 -5.55 16.69
N ALA A 43 3.67 -4.69 17.06
CA ALA A 43 2.30 -4.77 16.59
C ALA A 43 1.82 -3.38 16.18
N TYR A 44 1.06 -3.32 15.09
CA TYR A 44 0.43 -2.11 14.59
C TYR A 44 -1.01 -2.43 14.21
N ASP A 45 -1.95 -1.59 14.64
CA ASP A 45 -3.40 -1.80 14.42
C ASP A 45 -3.89 -3.20 14.82
N GLY A 46 -3.36 -3.73 15.93
CA GLY A 46 -3.67 -5.07 16.42
C GLY A 46 -3.06 -6.24 15.61
N LYS A 47 -2.37 -5.96 14.51
CA LYS A 47 -1.66 -6.95 13.71
C LYS A 47 -0.20 -7.05 14.16
N GLN A 48 0.24 -8.26 14.50
CA GLN A 48 1.65 -8.53 14.76
C GLN A 48 2.44 -8.36 13.46
N MET A 49 3.53 -7.61 13.53
CA MET A 49 4.43 -7.41 12.40
C MET A 49 5.30 -8.65 12.27
N ASP A 50 5.19 -9.34 11.14
CA ASP A 50 5.91 -10.56 10.83
C ASP A 50 7.30 -10.23 10.27
N GLU A 51 8.29 -10.98 10.74
CA GLU A 51 9.71 -10.89 10.37
C GLU A 51 10.16 -12.06 9.50
N ALA A 52 9.32 -13.07 9.30
CA ALA A 52 9.70 -14.31 8.62
C ALA A 52 10.27 -14.08 7.22
N ASP A 53 9.87 -12.98 6.56
CA ASP A 53 10.29 -12.64 5.20
C ASP A 53 11.41 -11.60 5.12
N GLY A 54 11.85 -10.96 6.23
CA GLY A 54 12.94 -9.96 6.27
C GLY A 54 12.78 -8.69 5.42
N HIS A 55 11.80 -8.64 4.52
CA HIS A 55 11.63 -7.62 3.49
C HIS A 55 10.44 -6.69 3.72
N ARG A 56 9.62 -6.93 4.75
CA ARG A 56 8.44 -6.11 5.01
C ARG A 56 8.83 -4.76 5.62
N THR A 57 8.38 -3.71 4.97
CA THR A 57 8.61 -2.30 5.32
C THR A 57 7.47 -1.75 6.16
N LEU A 58 7.67 -0.61 6.83
CA LEU A 58 6.60 0.11 7.52
C LEU A 58 5.42 0.43 6.58
N ALA A 59 5.71 0.77 5.33
CA ALA A 59 4.71 1.07 4.30
C ALA A 59 3.80 -0.14 3.98
N ASP A 60 4.32 -1.36 4.06
CA ASP A 60 3.55 -2.61 3.83
C ASP A 60 2.53 -2.87 4.96
N TYR A 61 2.79 -2.32 6.15
CA TYR A 61 1.86 -2.34 7.29
C TYR A 61 0.94 -1.11 7.31
N GLY A 62 1.01 -0.24 6.31
CA GLY A 62 0.23 1.00 6.26
C GLY A 62 0.75 2.11 7.16
N ILE A 63 1.95 1.96 7.72
CA ILE A 63 2.63 3.01 8.49
C ILE A 63 3.39 3.90 7.51
N ARG A 64 2.82 5.06 7.20
CA ARG A 64 3.34 5.97 6.19
C ARG A 64 3.32 7.42 6.68
N ASP A 65 4.13 8.27 6.05
CA ASP A 65 4.31 9.66 6.46
C ASP A 65 3.26 10.56 5.78
N PRO A 66 2.29 11.13 6.53
CA PRO A 66 1.24 11.96 5.93
C PRO A 66 1.78 13.23 5.24
N ALA A 67 2.99 13.66 5.58
CA ALA A 67 3.63 14.85 4.99
C ALA A 67 4.22 14.56 3.60
N THR A 68 4.79 13.37 3.39
CA THR A 68 5.35 12.96 2.10
C THR A 68 4.35 12.17 1.26
N GLU A 69 3.26 11.72 1.85
CA GLU A 69 2.26 10.93 1.16
C GLU A 69 1.43 11.75 0.16
N MET A 70 1.38 11.22 -1.05
CA MET A 70 0.54 11.70 -2.13
C MET A 70 -0.74 10.87 -2.14
N GLN A 71 -1.85 11.52 -1.78
CA GLN A 71 -3.19 10.92 -1.91
C GLN A 71 -3.78 11.23 -3.27
N ILE A 72 -4.52 10.28 -3.83
CA ILE A 72 -5.37 10.51 -5.00
C ILE A 72 -6.78 10.03 -4.70
N LEU A 73 -7.76 10.64 -5.36
CA LEU A 73 -9.16 10.26 -5.26
C LEU A 73 -9.53 9.48 -6.52
N VAL A 74 -10.10 8.30 -6.33
CA VAL A 74 -10.59 7.48 -7.44
C VAL A 74 -12.10 7.32 -7.29
N SER A 75 -12.84 7.80 -8.28
CA SER A 75 -14.28 7.60 -8.39
C SER A 75 -14.57 6.25 -9.02
N GLY A 76 -15.46 5.47 -8.43
CA GLY A 76 -15.87 4.18 -8.95
C GLY A 76 -17.20 4.23 -9.70
N LEU A 77 -17.52 3.10 -10.33
CA LEU A 77 -18.70 2.92 -11.17
C LEU A 77 -20.04 3.07 -10.42
N ARG A 78 -20.03 2.93 -9.09
CA ARG A 78 -21.23 2.92 -8.24
C ARG A 78 -21.43 4.23 -7.47
N GLY A 79 -20.70 5.29 -7.85
CA GLY A 79 -20.69 6.56 -7.12
C GLY A 79 -19.91 6.52 -5.79
N ASN A 80 -19.16 5.44 -5.55
CA ASN A 80 -18.17 5.36 -4.49
C ASN A 80 -16.93 6.17 -4.85
N THR A 81 -16.23 6.70 -3.85
CA THR A 81 -14.94 7.37 -4.02
C THR A 81 -13.98 6.78 -3.00
N TRP A 82 -12.82 6.34 -3.46
CA TRP A 82 -11.75 5.85 -2.60
C TRP A 82 -10.60 6.84 -2.57
N THR A 83 -9.97 6.98 -1.41
CA THR A 83 -8.69 7.65 -1.26
C THR A 83 -7.61 6.59 -1.31
N LEU A 84 -6.67 6.73 -2.25
CA LEU A 84 -5.51 5.84 -2.37
C LEU A 84 -4.23 6.60 -2.05
N TRP A 85 -3.29 5.88 -1.46
CA TRP A 85 -1.97 6.36 -1.13
C TRP A 85 -1.00 5.88 -2.20
N VAL A 86 -0.39 6.82 -2.92
CA VAL A 86 0.48 6.53 -4.05
C VAL A 86 1.78 7.30 -3.93
N GLU A 87 2.82 6.80 -4.55
CA GLU A 87 4.08 7.50 -4.75
C GLU A 87 4.20 7.97 -6.21
N PRO A 88 4.94 9.06 -6.50
CA PRO A 88 5.16 9.51 -7.87
C PRO A 88 5.84 8.45 -8.76
N SER A 89 6.62 7.55 -8.15
CA SER A 89 7.28 6.41 -8.78
C SER A 89 6.38 5.20 -8.98
N ASP A 90 5.21 5.16 -8.34
CA ASP A 90 4.29 4.03 -8.49
C ASP A 90 3.81 3.93 -9.93
N THR A 91 3.63 2.69 -10.39
CA THR A 91 3.03 2.41 -11.69
C THR A 91 1.52 2.42 -11.60
N VAL A 92 0.86 2.69 -12.73
CA VAL A 92 -0.59 2.58 -12.86
C VAL A 92 -1.07 1.16 -12.55
N GLU A 93 -0.28 0.13 -12.88
CA GLU A 93 -0.56 -1.26 -12.50
C GLU A 93 -0.63 -1.43 -10.98
N SER A 94 0.33 -0.90 -10.23
CA SER A 94 0.34 -0.93 -8.76
C SER A 94 -0.90 -0.24 -8.17
N VAL A 95 -1.34 0.88 -8.74
CA VAL A 95 -2.57 1.57 -8.32
C VAL A 95 -3.81 0.73 -8.58
N LYS A 96 -3.88 0.03 -9.72
CA LYS A 96 -4.99 -0.90 -10.03
C LYS A 96 -5.03 -2.09 -9.09
N LEU A 97 -3.88 -2.60 -8.67
CA LEU A 97 -3.81 -3.67 -7.68
C LEU A 97 -4.37 -3.21 -6.33
N GLN A 98 -4.01 -2.01 -5.86
CA GLN A 98 -4.61 -1.45 -4.65
C GLN A 98 -6.13 -1.27 -4.78
N LEU A 99 -6.62 -0.83 -5.94
CA LEU A 99 -8.06 -0.71 -6.22
C LEU A 99 -8.77 -2.06 -6.26
N GLN A 100 -8.10 -3.12 -6.69
CA GLN A 100 -8.68 -4.44 -6.70
C GLN A 100 -9.09 -4.86 -5.28
N GLU A 101 -8.25 -4.59 -4.28
CA GLU A 101 -8.56 -4.92 -2.89
C GLU A 101 -9.76 -4.12 -2.35
N LYS A 102 -10.07 -2.96 -2.96
CA LYS A 102 -11.15 -2.07 -2.52
C LYS A 102 -12.47 -2.26 -3.26
N ASP A 103 -12.44 -2.46 -4.58
CA ASP A 103 -13.64 -2.60 -5.43
C ASP A 103 -13.90 -4.04 -5.88
N GLY A 104 -12.91 -4.94 -5.76
CA GLY A 104 -13.00 -6.35 -6.16
C GLY A 104 -12.85 -6.60 -7.65
N LEU A 105 -12.67 -5.56 -8.47
CA LEU A 105 -12.44 -5.71 -9.91
C LEU A 105 -11.00 -6.16 -10.20
N PRO A 106 -10.79 -7.23 -10.98
CA PRO A 106 -9.46 -7.62 -11.47
C PRO A 106 -8.76 -6.45 -12.20
N PRO A 107 -7.43 -6.27 -12.07
CA PRO A 107 -6.69 -5.17 -12.70
C PRO A 107 -6.89 -5.09 -14.21
N CYS A 108 -7.02 -6.24 -14.88
CA CYS A 108 -7.30 -6.33 -16.31
C CYS A 108 -8.68 -5.78 -16.73
N GLN A 109 -9.62 -5.68 -15.80
CA GLN A 109 -10.94 -5.08 -16.01
C GLN A 109 -10.97 -3.58 -15.67
N GLN A 110 -9.94 -3.06 -15.00
CA GLN A 110 -9.89 -1.68 -14.54
C GLN A 110 -9.33 -0.75 -15.62
N ARG A 111 -10.05 0.32 -15.92
CA ARG A 111 -9.55 1.48 -16.67
C ARG A 111 -9.53 2.71 -15.78
N LEU A 112 -8.35 3.26 -15.59
CA LEU A 112 -8.16 4.54 -14.94
C LEU A 112 -8.12 5.64 -15.99
N ILE A 113 -8.89 6.70 -15.75
CA ILE A 113 -9.02 7.85 -16.63
C ILE A 113 -8.68 9.10 -15.82
N PHE A 114 -7.72 9.88 -16.31
CA PHE A 114 -7.30 11.15 -15.73
C PHE A 114 -7.32 12.22 -16.82
N GLU A 115 -7.98 13.36 -16.56
CA GLU A 115 -8.12 14.47 -17.53
C GLU A 115 -8.62 14.04 -18.93
N GLY A 116 -9.48 13.02 -18.98
CA GLY A 116 -10.03 12.47 -20.23
C GLY A 116 -9.09 11.51 -20.98
N ARG A 117 -7.87 11.27 -20.46
CA ARG A 117 -6.92 10.29 -20.99
C ARG A 117 -7.00 8.99 -20.19
N GLN A 118 -7.07 7.86 -20.90
CA GLN A 118 -6.87 6.54 -20.29
C GLN A 118 -5.38 6.36 -19.95
N LEU A 119 -5.11 5.87 -18.74
CA LEU A 119 -3.76 5.56 -18.28
C LEU A 119 -3.35 4.14 -18.67
N ASP A 120 -2.09 3.99 -19.06
CA ASP A 120 -1.48 2.71 -19.43
C ASP A 120 -0.73 2.11 -18.23
N ASP A 121 -0.72 0.79 -18.11
CA ASP A 121 -0.18 0.07 -16.93
C ASP A 121 1.32 0.36 -16.67
N GLY A 122 2.08 0.62 -17.75
CA GLY A 122 3.50 0.95 -17.68
C GLY A 122 3.81 2.42 -17.37
N ASP A 123 2.81 3.30 -17.34
CA ASP A 123 3.03 4.70 -16.95
C ASP A 123 3.18 4.81 -15.42
N THR A 124 4.00 5.76 -14.98
CA THR A 124 4.11 6.13 -13.57
C THR A 124 3.08 7.21 -13.20
N VAL A 125 2.75 7.32 -11.93
CA VAL A 125 1.88 8.38 -11.40
C VAL A 125 2.43 9.76 -11.78
N ALA A 126 3.76 9.97 -11.65
CA ALA A 126 4.41 11.21 -12.03
C ALA A 126 4.31 11.51 -13.54
N SER A 127 4.58 10.52 -14.40
CA SER A 127 4.53 10.71 -15.86
C SER A 127 3.12 11.01 -16.38
N CYS A 128 2.09 10.55 -15.67
CA CYS A 128 0.69 10.87 -15.96
C CYS A 128 0.29 12.30 -15.58
N GLY A 129 1.15 13.06 -14.89
CA GLY A 129 0.83 14.40 -14.38
C GLY A 129 -0.13 14.39 -13.20
N ILE A 130 -0.31 13.25 -12.54
CA ILE A 130 -1.17 13.11 -11.36
C ILE A 130 -0.48 13.82 -10.20
N ARG A 131 -1.25 14.59 -9.42
CA ARG A 131 -0.78 15.34 -8.26
C ARG A 131 -1.57 14.96 -7.01
N LYS A 132 -1.09 15.42 -5.85
CA LYS A 132 -1.79 15.20 -4.59
C LYS A 132 -3.22 15.77 -4.69
N HIS A 133 -4.19 14.96 -4.30
CA HIS A 133 -5.63 15.18 -4.44
C HIS A 133 -6.16 15.24 -5.88
N SER A 134 -5.42 14.71 -6.86
CA SER A 134 -5.98 14.50 -8.20
C SER A 134 -7.16 13.55 -8.17
N TYR A 135 -8.12 13.79 -9.06
CA TYR A 135 -9.34 12.99 -9.19
C TYR A 135 -9.29 12.14 -10.46
N LEU A 136 -9.37 10.81 -10.29
CA LEU A 136 -9.38 9.83 -11.36
C LEU A 136 -10.74 9.16 -11.43
N ASN A 137 -11.15 8.74 -12.63
CA ASN A 137 -12.33 7.92 -12.82
C ASN A 137 -11.93 6.47 -13.10
N LEU A 138 -12.47 5.54 -12.32
CA LEU A 138 -12.37 4.10 -12.56
C LEU A 138 -13.58 3.64 -13.36
N CYS A 139 -13.30 3.03 -14.51
CA CYS A 139 -14.29 2.40 -15.35
C CYS A 139 -14.00 0.91 -15.54
N GLY A 140 -15.03 0.08 -15.42
CA GLY A 140 -14.97 -1.34 -15.72
C GLY A 140 -14.95 -1.58 -17.23
N ARG A 141 -14.27 -2.64 -17.65
CA ARG A 141 -14.36 -3.18 -19.01
C ARG A 141 -14.84 -4.62 -18.96
N LEU A 142 -15.68 -4.99 -19.92
CA LEU A 142 -15.94 -6.40 -20.23
C LEU A 142 -14.64 -6.99 -20.77
N ALA A 143 -13.98 -7.81 -19.97
CA ALA A 143 -12.77 -8.49 -20.38
C ALA A 143 -13.11 -9.92 -20.87
N SER A 144 -12.25 -10.49 -21.72
CA SER A 144 -12.47 -11.84 -22.26
C SER A 144 -12.45 -12.87 -21.12
N CYS A 145 -13.19 -13.98 -21.28
CA CYS A 145 -13.25 -15.02 -20.25
C CYS A 145 -11.85 -15.56 -19.88
N ASP A 146 -10.90 -15.56 -20.82
CA ASP A 146 -9.54 -16.04 -20.58
C ASP A 146 -8.77 -15.19 -19.57
N CYS A 147 -8.82 -13.86 -19.66
CA CYS A 147 -8.07 -12.99 -18.74
C CYS A 147 -8.64 -12.98 -17.31
N ILE A 148 -9.94 -13.22 -17.17
CA ILE A 148 -10.60 -13.35 -15.87
C ILE A 148 -10.23 -14.69 -15.25
N ARG A 149 -10.25 -15.77 -16.04
CA ARG A 149 -9.87 -17.11 -15.59
C ARG A 149 -8.43 -17.15 -15.10
N THR A 150 -7.48 -16.62 -15.88
CA THR A 150 -6.06 -16.58 -15.47
C THR A 150 -5.85 -15.79 -14.19
N HIS A 151 -6.61 -14.70 -14.01
CA HIS A 151 -6.53 -13.90 -12.80
C HIS A 151 -7.10 -14.65 -11.58
N MET A 152 -8.26 -15.30 -11.71
CA MET A 152 -8.85 -16.13 -10.65
C MET A 152 -7.96 -17.33 -10.29
N GLU A 153 -7.33 -17.97 -11.27
CA GLU A 153 -6.38 -19.06 -11.05
C GLU A 153 -5.13 -18.60 -10.29
N ALA A 154 -4.58 -17.43 -10.63
CA ALA A 154 -3.45 -16.84 -9.91
C ALA A 154 -3.80 -16.51 -8.45
N GLN A 155 -4.98 -15.93 -8.18
CA GLN A 155 -5.42 -15.66 -6.82
C GLN A 155 -5.63 -16.93 -5.99
N LYS A 156 -6.14 -18.00 -6.62
CA LYS A 156 -6.33 -19.29 -5.96
C LYS A 156 -5.00 -19.94 -5.57
N LEU A 157 -4.00 -19.89 -6.45
CA LEU A 157 -2.66 -20.41 -6.17
C LEU A 157 -1.98 -19.68 -4.98
N ILE A 158 -2.21 -18.38 -4.84
CA ILE A 158 -1.68 -17.59 -3.71
C ILE A 158 -2.35 -17.99 -2.38
N GLN A 159 -3.64 -18.35 -2.39
CA GLN A 159 -4.35 -18.83 -1.19
C GLN A 159 -4.01 -20.28 -0.81
N GLU A 160 -3.59 -21.11 -1.75
CA GLU A 160 -3.22 -22.51 -1.49
C GLU A 160 -1.79 -22.67 -0.94
N HIS A 161 -0.98 -21.61 -0.97
CA HIS A 161 0.43 -21.60 -0.54
C HIS A 161 0.70 -20.84 0.78
N HIS A 162 -0.33 -20.53 1.56
CA HIS A 162 -0.23 -19.85 2.86
C HIS A 162 -0.90 -20.63 3.99
#